data_AF-A0A9X2S2C8-F1
#
_entry.id   AF-A0A9X2S2C8-F1
#
_cell.length_a   1.000
_cell.length_b   1.000
_cell.length_c   1.000
_cell.angle_alpha   90.00
_cell.angle_beta   90.00
_cell.angle_gamma   90.00
#
_symmetry.space_group_name_H-M   'P 1'
#
loop_
_entity.id
_entity.type
_entity.pdbx_description
1 polymer ?
#
loop_
_entity_poly.entity_id
_entity_poly.type
_entity_poly.pdbx_seq_one_letter_code
_entity_poly.pdbx_strand_id
1 'polypeptide(L)'
;MSINSIALKKQIVQAINEYGTDIKILRDIYEKDEHECEVLKESMKYINTIKGIIDNSNNNKDNKINNRQGVIKLNIKPTLYIPYDKNPFIQENDYLEINGVYYRAETFTDLVHYNLLYEIPLERIELNE
;
A
#
# COMPACT_ATOMS: atom_id res chain seq x y z
N MET A 1 7.63 32.71 -4.39
CA MET A 1 8.28 31.90 -3.33
C MET A 1 8.92 30.69 -3.99
N SER A 2 10.23 30.47 -3.86
CA SER A 2 10.87 29.24 -4.32
C SER A 2 10.77 28.18 -3.23
N ILE A 3 10.09 27.08 -3.51
CA ILE A 3 10.03 25.94 -2.59
C ILE A 3 11.39 25.21 -2.63
N ASN A 4 12.05 25.07 -1.49
CA ASN A 4 13.26 24.25 -1.38
C ASN A 4 12.87 22.77 -1.23
N SER A 5 12.62 22.11 -2.37
CA SER A 5 12.17 20.72 -2.44
C SER A 5 13.13 19.73 -1.77
N ILE A 6 14.44 20.00 -1.80
CA ILE A 6 15.46 19.14 -1.18
C ILE A 6 15.32 19.13 0.35
N ALA A 7 15.15 20.32 0.95
CA ALA A 7 14.96 20.45 2.39
C ALA A 7 13.65 19.78 2.85
N LEU A 8 12.57 19.99 2.10
CA LEU A 8 11.27 19.36 2.37
C LEU A 8 11.32 17.83 2.27
N LYS A 9 12.00 17.28 1.25
CA LYS A 9 12.16 15.84 1.10
C LYS A 9 12.83 15.21 2.32
N LYS A 10 13.88 15.85 2.87
CA LYS A 10 14.54 15.39 4.10
C LYS A 10 13.61 15.40 5.30
N GLN A 11 12.82 16.46 5.47
CA GLN A 11 11.85 16.58 6.56
C GLN A 11 10.77 15.49 6.48
N ILE A 12 10.24 15.22 5.28
CA ILE A 12 9.23 14.17 5.06
C ILE A 12 9.79 12.79 5.41
N VAL A 13 10.99 12.47 4.91
CA VAL A 13 11.66 11.19 5.22
C VAL A 13 11.87 11.04 6.73
N GLN A 14 12.31 12.10 7.40
CA GLN A 14 12.51 12.07 8.85
C GLN A 14 11.18 11.85 9.60
N ALA A 15 10.13 12.58 9.24
CA ALA A 15 8.82 12.43 9.86
C ALA A 15 8.25 11.02 9.68
N ILE A 16 8.37 10.43 8.48
CA ILE A 16 7.91 9.05 8.24
C ILE A 16 8.76 8.04 9.01
N ASN A 17 10.07 8.27 9.16
CA ASN A 17 10.90 7.38 9.96
C ASN A 17 10.56 7.44 11.47
N GLU A 18 10.15 8.61 11.97
CA GLU A 18 9.83 8.84 13.38
C GLU A 18 8.42 8.36 13.76
N TYR A 19 7.42 8.62 12.91
CA TYR A 19 6.00 8.36 13.20
C TYR A 19 5.39 7.23 12.36
N GLY A 20 6.10 6.75 11.34
CA GLY A 20 5.61 5.70 10.44
C GLY A 20 5.63 4.30 11.06
N THR A 21 4.73 3.47 10.56
CA THR A 21 4.63 2.04 10.88
C THR A 21 5.41 1.21 9.86
N ASP A 22 5.95 0.08 10.31
CA ASP A 22 6.58 -0.90 9.43
C ASP A 22 5.50 -1.69 8.67
N ILE A 23 5.65 -1.75 7.35
CA ILE A 23 4.69 -2.33 6.41
C ILE A 23 5.43 -3.38 5.60
N LYS A 24 4.99 -4.63 5.69
CA LYS A 24 5.54 -5.69 4.87
C LYS A 24 4.85 -5.68 3.52
N ILE A 25 5.65 -5.72 2.46
CA ILE A 25 5.20 -5.86 1.08
C ILE A 25 5.27 -7.33 0.71
N LEU A 26 4.14 -7.86 0.26
CA LEU A 26 3.98 -9.23 -0.20
C LEU A 26 3.49 -9.19 -1.66
N ARG A 27 3.96 -10.11 -2.50
CA ARG A 27 3.63 -10.12 -3.94
C ARG A 27 3.40 -11.53 -4.45
N ASP A 28 2.44 -11.67 -5.35
CA ASP A 28 2.27 -12.88 -6.13
C ASP A 28 3.34 -12.99 -7.22
N ILE A 29 4.03 -14.12 -7.27
CA ILE A 29 5.03 -14.43 -8.29
C ILE A 29 4.42 -15.33 -9.34
N TYR A 30 4.44 -14.85 -10.58
CA TYR A 30 4.00 -15.59 -11.77
C TYR A 30 5.23 -16.05 -12.56
N GLU A 31 5.17 -17.26 -13.11
CA GLU A 31 6.14 -17.74 -14.09
C GLU A 31 5.42 -18.15 -15.37
N LYS A 32 6.14 -18.11 -16.49
CA LYS A 32 5.64 -18.64 -17.76
C LYS A 32 5.77 -20.15 -17.79
N ASP A 33 4.72 -20.84 -18.20
CA ASP A 33 4.77 -22.26 -18.50
C ASP A 33 5.34 -22.54 -19.91
N GLU A 34 5.36 -23.82 -20.31
CA GLU A 34 5.83 -24.28 -21.62
C GLU A 34 5.00 -23.71 -22.80
N HIS A 35 3.85 -23.08 -22.51
CA HIS A 35 2.96 -22.44 -23.48
C HIS A 35 2.96 -20.90 -23.34
N GLU A 36 3.96 -20.35 -22.66
CA GLU A 36 4.12 -18.92 -22.37
C GLU A 36 2.95 -18.28 -21.58
N CYS A 37 2.09 -19.08 -20.97
CA CYS A 37 0.99 -18.61 -20.12
C CYS A 37 1.52 -18.30 -18.71
N GLU A 38 1.08 -17.18 -18.13
CA GLU A 38 1.45 -16.81 -16.76
C GLU A 38 0.68 -17.65 -15.75
N VAL A 39 1.42 -18.41 -14.95
CA VAL A 39 0.87 -19.28 -13.91
C VAL A 39 1.39 -18.82 -12.55
N LEU A 40 0.48 -18.69 -11.58
CA LEU A 40 0.82 -18.34 -10.20
C LEU A 40 1.70 -19.44 -9.58
N LYS A 41 2.90 -19.08 -9.14
CA LYS A 41 3.87 -20.01 -8.54
C LYS A 41 3.96 -19.86 -7.03
N GLU A 42 3.98 -18.63 -6.56
CA GLU A 42 4.08 -18.32 -5.14
C GLU A 42 3.13 -17.16 -4.86
N SER A 43 2.20 -17.35 -3.92
CA SER A 43 1.29 -16.29 -3.52
C SER A 43 1.83 -15.58 -2.28
N MET A 44 1.61 -14.26 -2.21
CA MET A 44 1.99 -13.41 -1.06
C MET A 44 3.45 -13.59 -0.60
N LYS A 45 4.38 -13.72 -1.54
CA LYS A 45 5.82 -13.80 -1.23
C LYS A 45 6.30 -12.50 -0.60
N TYR A 46 7.01 -12.59 0.51
CA TYR A 46 7.67 -11.43 1.11
C TYR A 46 8.72 -10.81 0.18
N ILE A 47 8.57 -9.52 -0.11
CA ILE A 47 9.48 -8.74 -0.96
C ILE A 47 10.38 -7.84 -0.12
N ASN A 48 9.79 -6.99 0.72
CA ASN A 48 10.53 -6.04 1.55
C ASN A 48 9.65 -5.49 2.69
N THR A 49 10.27 -4.77 3.62
CA THR A 49 9.58 -3.97 4.63
C THR A 49 9.90 -2.51 4.41
N ILE A 50 8.87 -1.66 4.38
CA ILE A 50 8.99 -0.20 4.24
C ILE A 50 8.37 0.51 5.44
N LYS A 51 8.72 1.78 5.66
CA LYS A 51 8.03 2.66 6.61
C LYS A 51 7.05 3.56 5.89
N GLY A 52 5.85 3.69 6.44
CA GLY A 52 4.81 4.58 5.92
C GLY A 52 3.81 5.01 6.99
N ILE A 53 3.02 6.02 6.66
CA ILE A 53 1.93 6.52 7.51
C ILE A 53 0.61 6.12 6.87
N ILE A 54 -0.29 5.56 7.67
CA ILE A 54 -1.61 5.16 7.21
C ILE A 54 -2.63 6.14 7.79
N ASP A 55 -3.41 6.73 6.90
CA ASP A 55 -4.53 7.59 7.27
C ASP A 55 -5.85 6.84 7.07
N ASN A 56 -6.54 6.61 8.20
CA ASN A 56 -7.85 5.95 8.27
C ASN A 56 -8.95 6.95 8.65
N SER A 57 -8.70 8.26 8.55
CA SER A 57 -9.61 9.31 9.01
C SER A 57 -10.91 9.39 8.21
N ASN A 58 -10.92 8.95 6.95
CA ASN A 58 -12.10 8.99 6.07
C ASN A 58 -13.12 7.85 6.31
N ASN A 59 -13.02 7.17 7.46
CA ASN A 59 -13.93 6.10 7.83
C ASN A 59 -15.29 6.65 8.26
N ASN A 60 -16.25 6.66 7.33
CA ASN A 60 -17.66 6.73 7.71
C ASN A 60 -17.99 5.46 8.53
N LYS A 61 -18.47 5.64 9.76
CA LYS A 61 -18.77 4.59 10.76
C LYS A 61 -19.96 3.69 10.40
N ASP A 62 -20.27 3.49 9.11
CA ASP A 62 -21.39 2.66 8.69
C ASP A 62 -20.94 1.23 8.40
N ASN A 63 -20.66 0.50 9.48
CA ASN A 63 -20.48 -0.96 9.43
C ASN A 63 -21.84 -1.63 9.11
N LYS A 64 -22.23 -1.66 7.83
CA LYS A 64 -23.30 -2.56 7.38
C LYS A 64 -22.75 -3.97 7.28
N ILE A 65 -22.96 -4.76 8.34
CA ILE A 65 -22.72 -6.19 8.35
C ILE A 65 -23.69 -6.83 7.34
N ASN A 66 -23.18 -7.22 6.16
CA ASN A 66 -23.95 -7.98 5.19
C ASN A 66 -23.73 -9.49 5.45
N ASN A 67 -24.77 -10.19 5.90
CA ASN A 67 -24.80 -11.64 6.15
C ASN A 67 -24.76 -12.49 4.85
N ARG A 68 -23.91 -12.17 3.87
CA ARG A 68 -23.75 -12.97 2.65
C ARG A 68 -22.33 -13.53 2.59
N GLN A 69 -22.20 -14.85 2.50
CA GLN A 69 -20.93 -15.52 2.22
C GLN A 69 -20.39 -15.01 0.87
N GLY A 70 -19.26 -14.29 0.93
CA GLY A 70 -18.62 -13.65 -0.22
C GLY A 70 -17.93 -12.36 0.22
N VAL A 71 -16.70 -12.15 -0.29
CA VAL A 71 -15.78 -11.03 0.00
C VAL A 71 -16.48 -9.79 0.56
N ILE A 72 -16.31 -9.53 1.86
CA ILE A 72 -16.82 -8.31 2.49
C ILE A 72 -15.91 -7.17 2.02
N LYS A 73 -16.35 -6.44 0.99
CA LYS A 73 -15.80 -5.11 0.68
C LYS A 73 -16.15 -4.19 1.84
N LEU A 74 -15.24 -4.09 2.81
CA LEU A 74 -15.32 -3.04 3.82
C LEU A 74 -15.15 -1.70 3.11
N ASN A 75 -16.09 -0.78 3.33
CA ASN A 75 -16.10 0.55 2.71
C ASN A 75 -15.05 1.50 3.34
N ILE A 76 -13.95 0.92 3.81
CA ILE A 76 -12.80 1.59 4.42
C ILE A 76 -11.74 1.65 3.33
N LYS A 77 -11.47 2.86 2.83
CA LYS A 77 -10.38 3.15 1.89
C LYS A 77 -9.29 3.92 2.65
N PRO A 78 -8.43 3.22 3.40
CA PRO A 78 -7.32 3.86 4.05
C PRO A 78 -6.29 4.31 3.02
N THR A 79 -5.56 5.36 3.33
CA THR A 79 -4.54 5.91 2.43
C THR A 79 -3.17 5.75 3.04
N LEU A 80 -2.23 5.20 2.28
CA LEU A 80 -0.84 5.05 2.66
C LEU A 80 0.01 6.18 2.07
N TYR A 81 0.82 6.80 2.93
CA TYR A 81 1.82 7.79 2.56
C TYR A 81 3.22 7.24 2.75
N ILE A 82 4.02 7.28 1.68
CA ILE A 82 5.43 6.89 1.70
C ILE A 82 6.29 7.96 1.04
N PRO A 83 7.58 8.12 1.43
CA PRO A 83 8.46 9.06 0.77
C PRO A 83 8.61 8.71 -0.71
N TYR A 84 8.73 9.73 -1.55
CA TYR A 84 9.00 9.49 -2.96
C TYR A 84 10.37 8.84 -3.16
N ASP A 85 10.34 7.68 -3.81
CA ASP A 85 11.47 7.02 -4.45
C ASP A 85 11.21 6.92 -5.96
N LYS A 86 12.26 7.05 -6.77
CA LYS A 86 12.18 6.85 -8.22
C LYS A 86 11.87 5.39 -8.55
N ASN A 87 12.34 4.46 -7.73
CA ASN A 87 12.13 3.02 -7.89
C ASN A 87 11.56 2.43 -6.59
N PRO A 88 10.29 2.70 -6.24
CA PRO A 88 9.70 2.18 -5.02
C PRO A 88 9.61 0.65 -5.08
N PHE A 89 9.82 -0.02 -3.94
CA PHE A 89 9.68 -1.48 -3.85
C PHE A 89 8.22 -1.93 -4.03
N ILE A 90 7.29 -1.10 -3.56
CA ILE A 90 5.85 -1.33 -3.64
C ILE A 90 5.37 -1.10 -5.09
N GLN A 91 4.45 -1.94 -5.53
CA GLN A 91 3.83 -1.91 -6.85
C GLN A 91 2.31 -2.00 -6.73
N GLU A 92 1.62 -1.65 -7.81
CA GLU A 92 0.16 -1.74 -7.83
C GLU A 92 -0.24 -3.21 -7.72
N ASN A 93 -1.31 -3.46 -6.96
CA ASN A 93 -1.79 -4.79 -6.60
C ASN A 93 -0.92 -5.58 -5.60
N ASP A 94 0.17 -5.02 -5.09
CA ASP A 94 0.90 -5.64 -3.98
C ASP A 94 0.00 -5.77 -2.75
N TYR A 95 0.26 -6.84 -2.00
CA TYR A 95 -0.33 -7.08 -0.69
C TYR A 95 0.51 -6.39 0.37
N LEU A 96 -0.14 -5.69 1.31
CA LEU A 96 0.51 -5.03 2.42
C LEU A 96 0.02 -5.63 3.73
N GLU A 97 0.93 -6.17 4.54
CA GLU A 97 0.63 -6.62 5.90
C GLU A 97 1.04 -5.54 6.89
N ILE A 98 0.07 -5.08 7.67
CA ILE A 98 0.24 -4.01 8.64
C ILE A 98 -0.44 -4.45 9.94
N ASN A 99 0.35 -4.73 10.97
CA ASN A 99 -0.14 -5.18 12.28
C ASN A 99 -1.13 -6.37 12.17
N GLY A 100 -0.85 -7.32 11.26
CA GLY A 100 -1.70 -8.50 11.02
C GLY A 100 -2.95 -8.26 10.17
N VAL A 101 -3.16 -7.03 9.67
CA VAL A 101 -4.23 -6.71 8.71
C VAL A 101 -3.65 -6.63 7.31
N TYR A 102 -4.34 -7.24 6.34
CA TYR A 102 -3.94 -7.25 4.94
C TYR A 102 -4.68 -6.20 4.13
N TYR A 103 -3.94 -5.53 3.25
CA TYR A 103 -4.45 -4.55 2.30
C TYR A 103 -3.90 -4.84 0.90
N ARG A 104 -4.58 -4.32 -0.12
CA ARG A 104 -4.09 -4.26 -1.49
C ARG A 104 -3.72 -2.82 -1.83
N ALA A 105 -2.54 -2.62 -2.41
CA ALA A 105 -2.16 -1.33 -2.96
C ALA A 105 -2.93 -1.06 -4.27
N GLU A 106 -3.66 0.06 -4.33
CA GLU A 106 -4.22 0.59 -5.58
C GLU A 106 -3.17 1.48 -6.30
N THR A 107 -3.62 2.26 -7.28
CA THR A 107 -2.77 3.11 -8.11
C THR A 107 -2.04 4.21 -7.31
N PHE A 108 -0.76 4.41 -7.61
CA PHE A 108 0.10 5.42 -6.98
C PHE A 108 -0.21 6.80 -7.53
N THR A 109 -0.35 7.78 -6.64
CA THR A 109 -0.46 9.19 -7.02
C THR A 109 0.68 9.98 -6.37
N ASP A 110 1.46 10.74 -7.15
CA ASP A 110 2.36 11.75 -6.58
C ASP A 110 1.51 12.94 -6.15
N LEU A 111 1.31 13.09 -4.84
CA LEU A 111 0.39 14.04 -4.20
C LEU A 111 0.61 15.48 -4.68
N VAL A 112 1.83 15.83 -5.10
CA VAL A 112 2.18 17.22 -5.40
C VAL A 112 2.93 17.40 -6.73
N HIS A 113 3.17 16.33 -7.50
CA HIS A 113 4.01 16.36 -8.72
C HIS A 113 5.41 16.97 -8.49
N TYR A 114 5.87 16.99 -7.23
CA TYR A 114 7.20 17.50 -6.84
C TYR A 114 8.13 16.36 -6.41
N ASN A 115 7.76 15.09 -6.63
CA ASN A 115 8.57 13.93 -6.27
C ASN A 115 8.95 13.92 -4.78
N LEU A 116 7.96 14.22 -3.92
CA LEU A 116 8.15 14.32 -2.46
C LEU A 116 7.52 13.16 -1.70
N LEU A 117 6.28 12.80 -2.03
CA LEU A 117 5.46 11.85 -1.30
C LEU A 117 4.53 11.11 -2.26
N TYR A 118 4.43 9.80 -2.12
CA TYR A 118 3.37 9.03 -2.77
C TYR A 118 2.16 8.92 -1.85
N GLU A 119 0.99 9.10 -2.44
CA GLU A 119 -0.30 8.72 -1.90
C GLU A 119 -0.75 7.42 -2.57
N ILE A 120 -1.08 6.42 -1.76
CA ILE A 120 -1.46 5.09 -2.23
C ILE A 120 -2.78 4.71 -1.54
N PRO A 121 -3.92 4.74 -2.26
CA PRO A 121 -5.16 4.20 -1.74
C PRO A 121 -5.01 2.70 -1.49
N LEU A 122 -5.60 2.23 -0.41
CA LEU A 122 -5.57 0.83 -0.03
C LEU A 122 -6.98 0.23 -0.03
N GLU A 123 -7.10 -1.02 -0.47
CA GLU A 123 -8.30 -1.83 -0.30
C GLU A 123 -8.04 -2.87 0.79
N ARG A 124 -8.84 -2.91 1.86
CA ARG A 124 -8.68 -3.94 2.90
C ARG A 124 -9.07 -5.31 2.33
N ILE A 125 -8.27 -6.33 2.61
CA ILE A 125 -8.50 -7.72 2.21
C ILE A 125 -8.76 -8.56 3.46
N GLU A 126 -9.79 -9.39 3.40
CA GLU A 126 -10.01 -10.47 4.36
C GLU A 126 -9.53 -11.77 3.73
N LEU A 127 -8.56 -12.42 4.38
CA LEU A 127 -8.15 -13.76 3.99
C LEU A 127 -9.16 -14.73 4.63
N ASN A 128 -9.90 -15.45 3.80
CA ASN A 128 -10.76 -16.52 4.28
C ASN A 128 -9.86 -17.66 4.78
N GLU A 129 -9.99 -18.00 6.05
CA GLU A 129 -9.41 -19.23 6.64
C GLU A 129 -10.11 -20.49 6.09
#